data_AF-A0A2E5HVH9-F1
#
_entry.id   AF-A0A2E5HVH9-F1
#
_cell.length_a   1.000
_cell.length_b   1.000
_cell.length_c   1.000
_cell.angle_alpha   90.00
_cell.angle_beta   90.00
_cell.angle_gamma   90.00
#
_symmetry.space_group_name_H-M   'P 1'
#
loop_
_entity.id
_entity.type
_entity.pdbx_description
1 polymer ?
#
loop_
_entity_poly.entity_id
_entity_poly.type
_entity_poly.pdbx_seq_one_letter_code
_entity_poly.pdbx_strand_id
1 'polypeptide(L)'
;MDKFNGEISFPGLENWIQTTVVVNNDRTSAHVDFADNEDGLSQIDSEKFSFIIRPKYNEIIFTTSGIPIEDVELIWKLNESHADGTVAGVVIAQPNSHKITGEKGFILESINS
;
A
#
# COMPACT_ATOMS: atom_id res chain seq x y z
N MET A 1 14.24 6.26 4.51
CA MET A 1 13.07 5.46 4.11
C MET A 1 12.32 6.32 3.15
N ASP A 2 11.74 5.74 2.10
CA ASP A 2 10.91 6.52 1.19
C ASP A 2 9.47 6.41 1.63
N LYS A 3 8.80 7.55 1.65
CA LYS A 3 7.44 7.68 2.16
C LYS A 3 6.56 8.27 1.08
N PHE A 4 5.42 7.64 0.88
CA PHE A 4 4.44 8.03 -0.12
C PHE A 4 3.08 8.15 0.53
N ASN A 5 2.44 9.31 0.40
CA ASN A 5 1.22 9.63 1.11
C ASN A 5 0.08 9.98 0.15
N GLY A 6 -1.14 9.62 0.53
CA GLY A 6 -2.36 9.97 -0.18
C GLY A 6 -3.58 9.22 0.34
N GLU A 7 -4.73 9.49 -0.25
CA GLU A 7 -5.97 8.80 0.09
C GLU A 7 -6.16 7.56 -0.79
N ILE A 8 -6.55 6.44 -0.17
CA ILE A 8 -6.78 5.16 -0.85
C ILE A 8 -8.19 4.66 -0.53
N SER A 9 -8.94 4.29 -1.57
CA SER A 9 -10.14 3.47 -1.42
C SER A 9 -9.75 1.99 -1.38
N PHE A 10 -10.28 1.21 -0.45
CA PHE A 10 -9.98 -0.22 -0.32
C PHE A 10 -11.12 -1.10 -0.84
N PRO A 11 -10.83 -2.28 -1.42
CA PRO A 11 -11.87 -3.26 -1.71
C PRO A 11 -12.65 -3.61 -0.42
N GLY A 12 -13.97 -3.48 -0.44
CA GLY A 12 -14.82 -3.77 0.72
C GLY A 12 -15.06 -2.59 1.67
N LEU A 13 -14.40 -1.44 1.48
CA LEU A 13 -14.66 -0.20 2.23
C LEU A 13 -15.29 0.87 1.32
N GLU A 14 -16.18 1.67 1.88
CA GLU A 14 -16.85 2.77 1.15
C GLU A 14 -16.08 4.09 1.24
N ASN A 15 -15.31 4.27 2.31
CA ASN A 15 -14.54 5.47 2.58
C ASN A 15 -13.13 5.41 1.97
N TRP A 16 -12.59 6.60 1.72
CA TRP A 16 -11.18 6.81 1.43
C TRP A 16 -10.43 6.91 2.76
N ILE A 17 -9.26 6.29 2.83
CA ILE A 17 -8.42 6.27 4.03
C ILE A 17 -7.10 6.95 3.70
N GLN A 18 -6.74 7.94 4.51
CA GLN A 18 -5.45 8.60 4.44
C GLN A 18 -4.35 7.60 4.81
N THR A 19 -3.50 7.28 3.84
CA THR A 19 -2.55 6.17 3.91
C THR A 19 -1.14 6.66 3.59
N THR A 20 -0.15 6.17 4.33
CA THR A 20 1.27 6.37 4.02
C THR A 20 1.94 5.03 3.80
N VAL A 21 2.45 4.79 2.59
CA VAL A 21 3.30 3.62 2.31
C VAL A 21 4.74 4.01 2.57
N VAL A 22 5.44 3.23 3.39
CA VAL A 22 6.84 3.45 3.74
C VAL A 22 7.67 2.27 3.26
N VAL A 23 8.62 2.53 2.38
CA VAL A 23 9.57 1.53 1.87
C VAL A 23 10.90 1.74 2.56
N ASN A 24 11.47 0.66 3.10
CA ASN A 24 12.76 0.72 3.78
C ASN A 24 13.92 1.05 2.80
N ASN A 25 15.05 1.53 3.33
CA ASN A 25 16.17 2.01 2.51
C ASN A 25 16.85 0.91 1.70
N ASP A 26 16.93 -0.29 2.26
CA ASP A 26 17.55 -1.47 1.65
C ASP A 26 16.60 -2.19 0.66
N ARG A 27 15.36 -1.69 0.50
CA ARG A 27 14.36 -2.23 -0.44
C ARG A 27 14.08 -3.71 -0.20
N THR A 28 13.88 -4.08 1.06
CA THR A 28 13.58 -5.45 1.48
C THR A 28 12.24 -5.59 2.20
N SER A 29 11.64 -4.48 2.65
CA SER A 29 10.32 -4.46 3.29
C SER A 29 9.60 -3.13 3.09
N ALA A 30 8.30 -3.16 3.35
CA ALA A 30 7.47 -1.97 3.49
C ALA A 30 6.56 -2.08 4.71
N HIS A 31 6.03 -0.95 5.15
CA HIS A 31 4.85 -0.91 6.00
C HIS A 31 3.86 0.13 5.49
N VAL A 32 2.63 0.03 5.95
CA VAL A 32 1.55 0.95 5.61
C VAL A 32 1.03 1.56 6.91
N ASP A 33 1.08 2.89 6.97
CA ASP A 33 0.47 3.66 8.05
C ASP A 33 -0.90 4.19 7.61
N PHE A 34 -1.88 4.14 8.50
CA PHE A 34 -3.22 4.70 8.31
C PHE A 34 -3.42 5.84 9.31
N ALA A 35 -3.93 6.99 8.84
CA ALA A 35 -4.29 8.08 9.74
C ALA A 35 -5.58 7.71 10.47
N ASP A 36 -5.50 7.53 11.79
CA ASP A 36 -6.60 7.28 12.72
C ASP A 36 -7.63 6.24 12.24
N ASN A 37 -7.27 4.96 12.38
CA ASN A 37 -8.28 3.91 12.45
C ASN A 37 -8.87 3.93 13.87
N GLU A 38 -10.21 3.90 14.03
CA GLU A 38 -10.90 3.94 15.33
C GLU A 38 -10.41 2.85 16.33
N ASP A 39 -9.78 1.79 15.81
CA ASP A 39 -9.25 0.65 16.56
C ASP A 39 -7.79 0.82 17.05
N GLY A 40 -7.15 1.98 16.83
CA GLY A 40 -5.81 2.28 17.36
C GLY A 40 -4.64 1.54 16.70
N LEU A 41 -4.92 0.65 15.74
CA LEU A 41 -3.93 0.04 14.85
C LEU A 41 -3.67 0.98 13.67
N SER A 42 -2.55 1.70 13.74
CA SER A 42 -2.16 2.72 12.77
C SER A 42 -1.12 2.25 11.76
N GLN A 43 -0.58 1.04 11.90
CA GLN A 43 0.53 0.56 11.10
C GLN A 43 0.46 -0.96 10.86
N ILE A 44 0.87 -1.39 9.66
CA ILE A 44 1.00 -2.79 9.28
C ILE A 44 2.26 -3.05 8.46
N ASP A 45 3.04 -4.06 8.86
CA ASP A 45 4.22 -4.49 8.13
C ASP A 45 3.86 -5.42 6.95
N SER A 46 4.68 -5.38 5.91
CA SER A 46 4.58 -6.31 4.79
C SER A 46 4.97 -7.74 5.20
N GLU A 47 4.21 -8.75 4.77
CA GLU A 47 4.56 -10.17 4.98
C GLU A 47 5.47 -10.72 3.87
N LYS A 48 5.18 -10.34 2.62
CA LYS A 48 5.99 -10.66 1.44
C LYS A 48 6.35 -9.35 0.78
N PHE A 49 7.54 -9.28 0.20
CA PHE A 49 8.03 -8.07 -0.46
C PHE A 49 8.86 -8.41 -1.69
N SER A 50 8.71 -7.64 -2.75
CA SER A 50 9.50 -7.70 -3.97
C SER A 50 9.74 -6.29 -4.50
N PHE A 51 10.97 -6.04 -4.93
CA PHE A 51 11.39 -4.78 -5.54
C PHE A 51 12.13 -5.07 -6.84
N ILE A 52 11.69 -4.43 -7.93
CA ILE A 52 12.25 -4.63 -9.27
C ILE A 52 12.51 -3.26 -9.89
N ILE A 53 13.77 -2.99 -10.23
CA ILE A 53 14.15 -1.76 -10.92
C ILE A 53 13.73 -1.87 -12.39
N ARG A 54 12.91 -0.92 -12.87
CA ARG A 54 12.59 -0.78 -14.30
C ARG A 54 13.21 0.51 -14.84
N PRO A 55 13.35 0.67 -16.17
CA PRO A 55 13.98 1.86 -16.73
C PRO A 55 13.28 3.20 -16.37
N LYS A 56 11.96 3.19 -16.15
CA LYS A 56 11.16 4.40 -15.93
C LYS A 56 10.56 4.52 -14.52
N TYR A 57 10.54 3.42 -13.77
CA TYR A 57 9.93 3.36 -12.45
C TYR A 57 10.52 2.19 -11.66
N ASN A 58 10.38 2.19 -10.34
CA ASN A 58 10.60 1.00 -9.53
C ASN A 58 9.25 0.30 -9.31
N GLU A 59 9.23 -1.01 -9.52
CA GLU A 59 8.08 -1.85 -9.23
C GLU A 59 8.22 -2.41 -7.82
N ILE A 60 7.24 -2.13 -6.97
CA ILE A 60 7.18 -2.57 -5.58
C ILE A 60 5.93 -3.43 -5.43
N ILE A 61 6.08 -4.64 -4.91
CA ILE A 61 4.97 -5.56 -4.65
C ILE A 61 5.08 -6.09 -3.25
N PHE A 62 4.02 -5.98 -2.45
CA PHE A 62 3.99 -6.57 -1.13
C PHE A 62 2.59 -7.01 -0.71
N THR A 63 2.50 -7.73 0.40
CA THR A 63 1.22 -8.18 0.98
C THR A 63 1.06 -7.73 2.42
N THR A 64 -0.16 -7.43 2.83
CA THR A 64 -0.53 -7.09 4.21
C THR A 64 -1.78 -7.89 4.62
N SER A 65 -1.95 -8.18 5.90
CA SER A 65 -3.16 -8.82 6.45
C SER A 65 -3.57 -8.25 7.80
N GLY A 66 -4.86 -8.04 8.04
CA GLY A 66 -5.40 -7.63 9.34
C GLY A 66 -5.95 -6.21 9.40
N ILE A 67 -5.32 -5.23 8.73
CA ILE A 67 -5.89 -3.87 8.57
C ILE A 67 -5.75 -3.38 7.12
N PRO A 68 -6.67 -2.53 6.63
CA PRO A 68 -7.83 -1.96 7.31
C PRO A 68 -9.03 -2.93 7.41
N ILE A 69 -8.86 -4.19 6.98
CA ILE A 69 -9.92 -5.21 7.01
C ILE A 69 -9.34 -6.48 7.63
N GLU A 70 -9.87 -6.88 8.77
CA GLU A 70 -9.48 -8.13 9.43
C GLU A 70 -9.69 -9.34 8.50
N ASP A 71 -8.79 -10.32 8.60
CA ASP A 71 -8.83 -11.59 7.84
C ASP A 71 -8.88 -11.45 6.30
N VAL A 72 -8.48 -10.29 5.76
CA VAL A 72 -8.31 -10.07 4.31
C VAL A 72 -6.84 -9.78 4.00
N GLU A 73 -6.20 -10.70 3.28
CA GLU A 73 -4.89 -10.45 2.67
C GLU A 73 -5.06 -9.50 1.48
N LEU A 74 -4.30 -8.41 1.50
CA LEU A 74 -4.23 -7.42 0.43
C LEU A 74 -2.89 -7.54 -0.29
N ILE A 75 -2.92 -7.59 -1.63
CA ILE A 75 -1.72 -7.41 -2.46
C ILE A 75 -1.65 -5.97 -2.91
N TRP A 76 -0.49 -5.37 -2.69
CA TRP A 76 -0.13 -4.04 -3.13
C TRP A 76 0.82 -4.15 -4.32
N LYS A 77 0.52 -3.42 -5.39
CA LYS A 77 1.41 -3.29 -6.56
C LYS A 77 1.57 -1.81 -6.86
N LEU A 78 2.80 -1.33 -6.78
CA LEU A 78 3.11 0.09 -6.91
C LEU A 78 4.20 0.29 -7.97
N ASN A 79 4.06 1.38 -8.71
CA ASN A 79 5.04 1.88 -9.66
C ASN A 79 5.51 3.26 -9.19
N GLU A 80 6.69 3.30 -8.58
CA GLU A 80 7.36 4.52 -8.16
C GLU A 80 8.04 5.19 -9.36
N SER A 81 7.49 6.31 -9.82
CA SER A 81 8.01 7.06 -10.96
C SER A 81 9.39 7.64 -10.66
N HIS A 82 10.34 7.46 -11.58
CA HIS A 82 11.66 8.11 -11.49
C HIS A 82 11.61 9.61 -11.84
N ALA A 83 10.48 10.12 -12.34
CA ALA A 83 10.42 11.43 -12.99
C ALA A 83 9.77 12.53 -12.14
N ASP A 84 8.78 12.19 -11.32
CA ASP A 84 7.87 13.18 -10.73
C ASP A 84 7.54 12.92 -9.25
N GLY A 85 8.19 11.94 -8.62
CA GLY A 85 7.98 11.63 -7.20
C GLY A 85 6.58 11.07 -6.90
N THR A 86 5.84 10.64 -7.92
CA THR A 86 4.54 9.99 -7.76
C THR A 86 4.68 8.48 -7.70
N VAL A 87 3.74 7.84 -7.01
CA VAL A 87 3.56 6.39 -7.02
C VAL A 87 2.14 6.09 -7.45
N ALA A 88 1.99 5.43 -8.60
CA ALA A 88 0.70 4.89 -9.04
C ALA A 88 0.63 3.42 -8.63
N GLY A 89 -0.50 2.99 -8.08
CA GLY A 89 -0.61 1.61 -7.61
C GLY A 89 -2.03 1.09 -7.58
N VAL A 90 -2.13 -0.20 -7.25
CA VAL A 90 -3.38 -0.90 -6.98
C VAL A 90 -3.26 -1.71 -5.71
N VAL A 91 -4.37 -1.81 -4.98
CA VAL A 91 -4.56 -2.74 -3.87
C VAL A 91 -5.65 -3.74 -4.24
N ILE A 92 -5.35 -5.02 -4.05
CA ILE A 92 -6.17 -6.14 -4.53
C ILE A 92 -6.50 -7.05 -3.35
N ALA A 93 -7.79 -7.32 -3.12
CA ALA A 93 -8.20 -8.32 -2.14
C ALA A 93 -7.93 -9.73 -2.66
N GLN A 94 -7.19 -10.52 -1.89
CA GLN A 94 -7.04 -11.96 -2.14
C GLN A 94 -8.31 -12.71 -1.76
N PRO A 95 -8.50 -13.95 -2.27
CA PRO A 95 -9.61 -14.80 -1.85
C PRO A 95 -9.70 -14.91 -0.32
N ASN A 96 -10.86 -14.58 0.23
CA ASN A 96 -11.12 -14.54 1.68
C ASN A 96 -12.52 -15.06 2.02
N SER A 97 -12.75 -15.37 3.29
CA SER A 97 -14.03 -15.83 3.84
C SER A 97 -15.13 -14.77 3.80
N HIS A 98 -14.76 -13.49 3.80
CA HIS A 98 -15.67 -12.34 3.82
C HIS A 98 -16.28 -12.02 2.45
N LYS A 99 -15.87 -12.73 1.39
CA LYS A 99 -16.28 -12.49 -0.01
C LYS A 99 -15.96 -11.07 -0.50
N ILE A 100 -15.00 -10.40 0.14
CA ILE A 100 -14.48 -9.11 -0.31
C ILE A 100 -13.63 -9.38 -1.54
N THR A 101 -13.93 -8.67 -2.63
CA THR A 101 -13.28 -8.88 -3.92
C THR A 101 -13.03 -7.55 -4.61
N GLY A 102 -12.09 -7.55 -5.55
CA GLY A 102 -11.84 -6.42 -6.43
C GLY A 102 -10.45 -5.82 -6.28
N GLU A 103 -10.23 -4.80 -7.10
CA GLU A 103 -8.99 -4.04 -7.22
C GLU A 103 -9.36 -2.55 -7.13
N LYS A 104 -8.57 -1.79 -6.39
CA LYS A 104 -8.70 -0.33 -6.28
C LYS A 104 -7.39 0.34 -6.63
N GLY A 105 -7.44 1.21 -7.63
CA GLY A 105 -6.31 2.05 -8.01
C GLY A 105 -6.18 3.28 -7.12
N PHE A 106 -4.95 3.76 -6.95
CA PHE A 106 -4.63 4.95 -6.18
C PHE A 106 -3.37 5.63 -6.73
N ILE A 107 -3.16 6.88 -6.33
CA ILE A 107 -1.94 7.65 -6.57
C ILE A 107 -1.49 8.20 -5.22
N LEU A 108 -0.20 8.07 -4.94
CA LEU A 108 0.47 8.64 -3.76
C LEU A 108 1.57 9.60 -4.22
N GLU A 109 1.90 10.55 -3.35
CA GLU A 109 2.97 11.51 -3.57
C GLU A 109 4.10 11.29 -2.58
N SER A 110 5.35 11.40 -3.05
CA SER A 110 6.51 11.34 -2.19
C SER A 110 6.49 12.51 -1.19
N ILE A 111 6.60 12.18 0.09
CA ILE A 111 6.77 13.17 1.15
C ILE A 111 8.25 13.20 1.54
N ASN A 112 8.98 14.18 1.02
CA ASN A 112 10.36 14.44 1.43
C ASN A 112 10.37 14.76 2.93
N SER A 113 11.04 13.93 3.72
CA SER A 113 11.39 14.21 5.12
C SER A 113 12.76 14.87 5.20
#